data_AF-A0ABC8U6E3-F1
#
_entry.id   AF-A0ABC8U6E3-F1
#
_cell.length_a   1.000
_cell.length_b   1.000
_cell.length_c   1.000
_cell.angle_alpha   90.00
_cell.angle_beta   90.00
_cell.angle_gamma   90.00
#
_symmetry.space_group_name_H-M   'P 1'
#
loop_
_entity.id
_entity.type
_entity.pdbx_description
1 polymer ?
#
loop_
_entity_poly.entity_id
_entity_poly.type
_entity_poly.pdbx_seq_one_letter_code
_entity_poly.pdbx_strand_id
1 'polypeptide(L)'
;MEGERFENNVGMSEELIQKACCLAMKAHKSTGKPYLSEKSHSPSVTIFGFAGSWSMDDWFSRKPFRDMKVNREFSPSLRSIGNDEIATVNEAFYNRFEEIKAKSSLEVEFLFPDAEMNEVLFIDQYSQ
;
A
#
# COMPACT_ATOMS: atom_id res chain seq x y z
N MET A 1 34.75 7.56 8.03
CA MET A 1 33.72 7.01 8.92
C MET A 1 32.41 7.70 8.56
N GLU A 2 31.75 7.25 7.50
CA GLU A 2 30.47 7.79 7.05
C GLU A 2 29.37 6.88 7.58
N GLY A 3 28.95 7.17 8.80
CA GLY A 3 27.73 6.67 9.41
C GLY A 3 26.76 7.82 9.62
N GLU A 4 26.61 8.69 8.61
CA GLU A 4 25.49 9.64 8.61
C GLU A 4 24.21 8.81 8.58
N ARG A 5 23.41 8.97 9.64
CA ARG A 5 22.25 8.16 9.98
C ARG A 5 21.27 8.09 8.80
N PHE A 6 21.00 6.86 8.36
CA PHE A 6 20.03 6.48 7.31
C PHE A 6 18.64 7.14 7.49
N GLU A 7 18.28 7.46 8.74
CA GLU A 7 17.05 8.15 9.15
C GLU A 7 16.84 9.50 8.44
N ASN A 8 17.90 10.22 8.11
CA ASN A 8 17.80 11.59 7.57
C ASN A 8 17.38 11.64 6.09
N ASN A 9 17.49 10.55 5.33
CA ASN A 9 17.16 10.53 3.90
C ASN A 9 15.80 9.90 3.58
N VAL A 10 15.27 9.03 4.45
CA VAL A 10 13.99 8.33 4.22
C VAL A 10 12.82 9.02 4.93
N GLY A 11 13.09 9.88 5.91
CA GLY A 11 12.04 10.60 6.65
C GLY A 11 11.22 9.71 7.59
N MET A 12 11.71 8.51 7.91
CA MET A 12 11.06 7.55 8.81
C MET A 12 12.05 7.07 9.88
N SER A 13 11.59 6.93 11.12
CA SER A 13 12.40 6.37 12.20
C SER A 13 12.56 4.85 12.06
N GLU A 14 13.65 4.29 12.58
CA GLU A 14 13.87 2.85 12.62
C GLU A 14 12.72 2.10 13.33
N GLU A 15 12.20 2.69 14.41
CA GLU A 15 11.06 2.16 15.16
C GLU A 15 9.79 2.05 14.31
N LEU A 16 9.52 3.05 13.47
CA LEU A 16 8.35 3.04 12.57
C LEU A 16 8.52 1.99 11.47
N ILE A 17 9.73 1.89 10.90
CA ILE A 17 10.07 0.87 9.89
C ILE A 17 9.88 -0.53 10.48
N GLN A 18 10.35 -0.77 11.70
CA GLN A 18 10.21 -2.06 12.37
C GLN A 18 8.74 -2.40 12.63
N LYS A 19 7.94 -1.45 13.14
CA LYS A 19 6.50 -1.65 13.34
C LYS A 19 5.77 -1.98 12.04
N ALA A 20 6.05 -1.23 10.97
CA ALA A 20 5.47 -1.47 9.65
C ALA A 20 5.82 -2.86 9.11
N CYS A 21 7.08 -3.25 9.20
CA CYS A 21 7.54 -4.59 8.82
C CYS A 21 6.83 -5.69 9.61
N CYS A 22 6.73 -5.55 10.94
CA CYS A 22 6.00 -6.49 11.77
C CYS A 22 4.51 -6.57 11.39
N LEU A 23 3.87 -5.45 11.07
CA LEU A 23 2.46 -5.43 10.67
C LEU A 23 2.24 -6.11 9.30
N ALA A 24 3.13 -5.88 8.33
CA ALA A 24 3.09 -6.57 7.04
C ALA A 24 3.20 -8.10 7.19
N MET A 25 4.14 -8.56 8.03
CA MET A 25 4.32 -9.97 8.33
C MET A 25 3.11 -10.58 9.08
N LYS A 26 2.46 -9.82 9.95
CA LYS A 26 1.20 -10.21 10.59
C LYS A 26 0.06 -10.29 9.57
N ALA A 27 -0.04 -9.32 8.66
CA ALA A 27 -1.07 -9.27 7.63
C ALA A 27 -0.98 -10.49 6.71
N HIS A 28 0.23 -10.91 6.33
CA HIS A 28 0.45 -12.13 5.54
C HIS A 28 -0.09 -13.40 6.22
N LYS A 29 -0.06 -13.48 7.55
CA LYS A 29 -0.59 -14.61 8.33
C LYS A 29 -2.08 -14.51 8.63
N SER A 30 -2.71 -13.37 8.37
CA SER A 30 -4.12 -13.14 8.66
C SER A 30 -4.98 -13.67 7.52
N THR A 31 -5.61 -14.83 7.72
CA THR A 31 -6.56 -15.38 6.75
C THR A 31 -7.89 -14.62 6.81
N GLY A 32 -8.44 -14.29 5.64
CA GLY A 32 -9.79 -13.73 5.51
C GLY A 32 -9.93 -12.22 5.77
N LYS A 33 -8.85 -11.50 6.10
CA LYS A 33 -8.86 -10.03 6.19
C LYS A 33 -8.10 -9.42 5.00
N PRO A 34 -8.65 -8.40 4.32
CA PRO A 34 -7.98 -7.77 3.18
C PRO A 34 -6.75 -6.94 3.60
N TYR A 35 -6.74 -6.42 4.84
CA TYR A 35 -5.60 -5.73 5.46
C TYR A 35 -5.69 -5.78 7.00
N LEU A 36 -4.63 -5.37 7.66
CA LEU A 36 -4.59 -5.02 9.08
C LEU A 36 -4.24 -3.54 9.24
N SER A 37 -4.77 -2.88 10.26
CA SER A 37 -4.39 -1.51 10.59
C SER A 37 -3.93 -1.41 12.05
N GLU A 38 -2.92 -0.58 12.31
CA GLU A 38 -2.40 -0.31 13.65
C GLU A 38 -2.12 1.19 13.78
N LYS A 39 -2.60 1.81 14.87
CA LYS A 39 -2.30 3.20 15.21
C LYS A 39 -1.07 3.26 16.09
N SER A 40 -0.08 4.03 15.69
CA SER A 40 1.07 4.41 16.50
C SER A 40 0.83 5.82 17.04
N HIS A 41 1.00 6.03 18.35
CA HIS A 41 0.77 7.32 19.01
C HIS A 41 2.03 8.20 19.11
N SER A 42 3.18 7.70 18.67
CA SER A 42 4.45 8.45 18.66
C SER A 42 5.41 7.88 17.60
N PRO A 43 5.54 8.50 16.41
CA PRO A 43 4.70 9.58 15.87
C PRO A 43 3.25 9.10 15.62
N SER A 44 2.31 10.05 15.48
CA SER A 44 0.89 9.78 15.22
C SER A 44 0.70 9.29 13.78
N VAL A 45 0.79 7.97 13.61
CA VAL A 45 0.79 7.29 12.30
C VAL A 45 -0.25 6.18 12.32
N THR A 46 -1.08 6.09 11.30
CA THR A 46 -1.88 4.88 11.04
C THR A 46 -1.18 4.04 9.98
N ILE A 47 -0.80 2.82 10.34
CA ILE A 47 -0.12 1.87 9.45
C ILE A 47 -1.15 0.88 8.94
N PHE A 48 -1.24 0.70 7.62
CA PHE A 48 -2.04 -0.31 6.95
C PHE A 48 -1.12 -1.37 6.35
N GLY A 49 -1.19 -2.59 6.88
CA GLY A 49 -0.47 -3.76 6.39
C GLY A 49 -1.36 -4.62 5.49
N PHE A 50 -0.95 -4.83 4.24
CA PHE A 50 -1.64 -5.72 3.31
C PHE A 50 -0.95 -7.09 3.28
N ALA A 51 -1.74 -8.16 3.15
CA ALA A 51 -1.19 -9.48 2.95
C ALA A 51 -0.52 -9.55 1.56
N GLY A 52 0.76 -9.92 1.48
CA GLY A 52 1.34 -10.34 0.19
C GLY A 52 0.62 -11.60 -0.33
N SER A 53 0.44 -11.72 -1.64
CA SER A 53 -0.05 -12.97 -2.26
C SER A 53 1.06 -13.63 -3.05
N TRP A 54 1.13 -14.95 -2.98
CA TRP A 54 2.03 -15.79 -3.78
C TRP A 54 1.28 -16.56 -4.87
N SER A 55 -0.02 -16.33 -5.02
CA SER A 55 -0.78 -16.95 -6.10
C SER A 55 -0.31 -16.41 -7.44
N MET A 56 0.04 -17.28 -8.39
CA MET A 56 0.39 -16.84 -9.75
C MET A 56 -0.73 -16.02 -10.39
N ASP A 57 -1.99 -16.29 -10.06
CA ASP A 57 -3.13 -15.51 -10.58
C ASP A 57 -3.13 -14.05 -10.08
N ASP A 58 -2.52 -13.78 -8.91
CA ASP A 58 -2.40 -12.45 -8.32
C ASP A 58 -1.18 -11.66 -8.84
N TRP A 59 -0.34 -12.30 -9.66
CA TRP A 59 0.82 -11.69 -10.31
C TRP A 59 0.70 -11.67 -11.84
N PHE A 60 0.04 -12.69 -12.40
CA PHE A 60 -0.06 -12.95 -13.83
C PHE A 60 -1.48 -13.29 -14.23
N SER A 61 -2.10 -12.37 -14.95
CA SER A 61 -3.39 -12.60 -15.58
C SER A 61 -3.27 -13.32 -16.94
N ARG A 62 -2.52 -14.44 -16.99
CA ARG A 62 -2.40 -15.37 -18.14
C ARG A 62 -1.72 -14.86 -19.43
N LYS A 63 -1.12 -13.65 -19.45
CA LYS A 63 -0.33 -13.10 -20.59
C LYS A 63 0.95 -12.38 -20.08
N PRO A 64 2.02 -12.26 -20.89
CA PRO A 64 3.24 -11.55 -20.51
C PRO A 64 2.95 -10.08 -20.23
N PHE A 65 3.40 -9.57 -19.07
CA PHE A 65 3.34 -8.16 -18.65
C PHE A 65 2.01 -7.47 -18.96
N ARG A 66 0.89 -8.04 -18.50
CA ARG A 66 -0.44 -7.47 -18.74
C ARG A 66 -0.59 -6.19 -17.93
N ASP A 67 -0.25 -5.09 -18.58
CA ASP A 67 -0.46 -3.75 -18.11
C ASP A 67 -1.87 -3.30 -18.50
N MET A 68 -2.47 -2.51 -17.62
CA MET A 68 -3.80 -1.94 -17.80
C MET A 68 -3.70 -0.43 -17.61
N LYS A 69 -4.38 0.34 -18.48
CA LYS A 69 -4.54 1.77 -18.27
C LYS A 69 -5.41 2.01 -17.04
N VAL A 70 -4.95 2.87 -16.14
CA VAL A 70 -5.71 3.22 -14.93
C VAL A 70 -7.03 3.89 -15.33
N ASN A 71 -8.11 3.63 -14.57
CA ASN A 71 -9.35 4.36 -14.77
C ASN A 71 -9.14 5.85 -14.43
N ARG A 72 -9.30 6.72 -15.44
CA ARG A 72 -9.12 8.17 -15.32
C ARG A 72 -10.07 8.81 -14.31
N GLU A 73 -11.28 8.28 -14.17
CA GLU A 73 -12.26 8.78 -13.19
C GLU A 73 -11.81 8.50 -11.76
N PHE A 74 -11.05 7.41 -11.58
CA PHE A 74 -10.54 7.01 -10.27
C PHE A 74 -9.22 7.70 -9.90
N SER A 75 -8.33 7.95 -10.87
CA SER A 75 -7.03 8.57 -10.62
C SER A 75 -6.69 9.62 -11.68
N PRO A 76 -7.30 10.82 -11.60
CA PRO A 76 -7.13 11.87 -12.61
C PRO A 76 -5.70 12.43 -12.67
N SER A 77 -4.88 12.22 -11.63
CA SER A 77 -3.48 12.62 -11.55
C SER A 77 -2.50 11.60 -12.14
N LEU A 78 -2.91 10.34 -12.35
CA LEU A 78 -2.07 9.30 -12.96
C LEU A 78 -2.07 9.42 -14.49
N ARG A 79 -1.68 10.61 -14.96
CA ARG A 79 -1.54 10.95 -16.37
C ARG A 79 -0.47 12.02 -16.54
N SER A 80 0.13 12.06 -17.73
CA SER A 80 0.98 13.18 -18.11
C SER A 80 0.12 14.41 -18.40
N ILE A 81 0.50 15.55 -17.82
CA ILE A 81 -0.21 16.83 -18.00
C ILE A 81 -0.03 17.37 -19.42
N GLY A 82 1.10 17.09 -20.07
CA GLY A 82 1.45 17.68 -21.37
C GLY A 82 0.78 17.02 -22.57
N ASN A 83 0.45 15.73 -22.47
CA ASN A 83 -0.12 14.95 -23.58
C ASN A 83 -1.36 14.13 -23.19
N ASP A 84 -1.87 14.29 -21.97
CA ASP A 84 -3.03 13.58 -21.42
C ASP A 84 -2.93 12.04 -21.45
N GLU A 85 -1.72 11.49 -21.60
CA GLU A 85 -1.50 10.06 -21.64
C GLU A 85 -1.67 9.45 -20.24
N ILE A 86 -2.54 8.44 -20.15
CA ILE A 86 -2.90 7.74 -18.91
C ILE A 86 -1.81 6.72 -18.56
N ALA A 87 -1.42 6.66 -17.29
CA ALA A 87 -0.46 5.69 -16.79
C ALA A 87 -0.94 4.24 -16.94
N THR A 88 0.01 3.32 -17.14
CA THR A 88 -0.25 1.88 -17.12
C THR A 88 0.28 1.24 -15.83
N VAL A 89 -0.45 0.26 -15.32
CA VAL A 89 -0.12 -0.48 -14.08
C VAL A 89 -0.29 -1.98 -14.32
N ASN A 90 0.29 -2.82 -13.46
CA ASN A 90 0.04 -4.26 -13.51
C ASN A 90 -1.46 -4.54 -13.23
N GLU A 91 -2.11 -5.27 -14.13
CA GLU A 91 -3.55 -5.54 -14.02
C GLU A 91 -3.92 -6.37 -12.78
N ALA A 92 -3.11 -7.36 -12.41
CA ALA A 92 -3.39 -8.20 -11.25
C ALA A 92 -3.35 -7.39 -9.95
N PHE A 93 -2.37 -6.48 -9.82
CA PHE A 93 -2.29 -5.57 -8.68
C PHE A 93 -3.45 -4.57 -8.65
N TYR A 94 -3.83 -4.03 -9.82
CA TYR A 94 -4.97 -3.12 -9.93
C TYR A 94 -6.28 -3.82 -9.52
N ASN A 95 -6.55 -5.02 -10.03
CA ASN A 95 -7.73 -5.80 -9.68
C ASN A 95 -7.76 -6.11 -8.19
N ARG A 96 -6.62 -6.48 -7.60
CA ARG A 96 -6.51 -6.74 -6.17
C ARG A 96 -6.80 -5.51 -5.33
N PHE A 97 -6.31 -4.35 -5.74
CA PHE A 97 -6.61 -3.08 -5.10
C PHE A 97 -8.11 -2.75 -5.14
N GLU A 98 -8.75 -2.89 -6.31
CA GLU A 98 -10.20 -2.71 -6.46
C GLU A 98 -10.99 -3.68 -5.57
N GLU A 99 -10.55 -4.93 -5.47
CA GLU A 99 -11.18 -5.91 -4.57
C GLU A 99 -11.05 -5.53 -3.09
N ILE A 100 -9.87 -5.10 -2.65
CA ILE A 100 -9.65 -4.64 -1.27
C ILE A 100 -10.57 -3.46 -0.98
N LYS A 101 -10.62 -2.48 -1.89
CA LYS A 101 -11.50 -1.32 -1.77
C LYS A 101 -12.97 -1.72 -1.69
N ALA A 102 -13.43 -2.62 -2.56
CA ALA A 102 -14.84 -3.05 -2.60
C ALA A 102 -15.25 -3.89 -1.38
N LYS A 103 -14.33 -4.68 -0.81
CA LYS A 103 -14.61 -5.64 0.27
C LYS A 103 -14.30 -5.10 1.67
N SER A 104 -13.88 -3.85 1.81
CA SER A 104 -13.40 -3.32 3.09
C SER A 104 -13.87 -1.91 3.41
N SER A 105 -13.67 -1.51 4.65
CA SER A 105 -13.88 -0.14 5.15
C SER A 105 -12.67 0.77 4.89
N LEU A 106 -11.71 0.38 4.04
CA LEU A 106 -10.45 1.11 3.85
C LEU A 106 -10.68 2.59 3.51
N GLU A 107 -11.63 2.90 2.62
CA GLU A 107 -11.94 4.29 2.26
C GLU A 107 -12.50 5.08 3.44
N VAL A 108 -13.33 4.45 4.27
CA VAL A 108 -13.91 5.10 5.46
C VAL A 108 -12.83 5.33 6.51
N GLU A 109 -11.98 4.34 6.76
CA GLU A 109 -10.85 4.44 7.70
C GLU A 109 -9.79 5.44 7.24
N PHE A 110 -9.60 5.60 5.94
CA PHE A 110 -8.68 6.57 5.35
C PHE A 110 -9.23 8.00 5.28
N LEU A 111 -10.52 8.18 4.98
CA LEU A 111 -11.14 9.50 4.85
C LEU A 111 -11.54 10.12 6.20
N PHE A 112 -11.77 9.28 7.21
CA PHE A 112 -12.05 9.71 8.57
C PHE A 112 -11.02 9.15 9.55
N PRO A 113 -9.73 9.48 9.39
CA PRO A 113 -8.80 9.28 10.48
C PRO A 113 -9.29 10.17 11.62
N ASP A 114 -9.42 9.62 12.83
CA ASP A 114 -9.79 10.42 14.02
C ASP A 114 -9.01 11.74 13.98
N ALA A 115 -9.73 12.85 14.17
CA ALA A 115 -9.46 14.27 13.84
C ALA A 115 -8.05 14.89 14.01
N GLU A 116 -7.03 14.11 14.39
CA GLU A 116 -5.63 14.49 14.41
C GLU A 116 -4.97 14.18 13.05
N MET A 117 -4.11 15.09 12.59
CA MET A 117 -3.31 14.92 11.37
C MET A 117 -2.38 13.72 11.54
N ASN A 118 -2.88 12.54 11.18
CA ASN A 118 -2.15 11.28 11.27
C ASN A 118 -1.47 11.00 9.93
N GLU A 119 -0.16 10.78 9.97
CA GLU A 119 0.55 10.23 8.81
C GLU A 119 -0.02 8.83 8.49
N VAL A 120 -0.09 8.47 7.21
CA VAL A 120 -0.59 7.17 6.77
C VAL A 120 0.53 6.41 6.07
N LEU A 121 0.79 5.19 6.54
CA LEU A 121 1.82 4.31 5.97
C LEU A 121 1.17 3.05 5.40
N PHE A 122 1.40 2.78 4.12
CA PHE A 122 1.00 1.54 3.46
C PHE A 122 2.22 0.63 3.31
N ILE A 123 2.09 -0.63 3.75
CA ILE A 123 3.17 -1.61 3.70
C ILE A 123 2.63 -2.98 3.30
N ASP A 124 3.35 -3.66 2.42
CA ASP A 124 3.18 -5.07 2.11
C ASP A 124 4.53 -5.78 2.24
N GLN A 125 4.49 -7.10 2.44
CA GLN A 125 5.67 -7.95 2.33
C GLN A 125 5.32 -9.28 1.70
N TYR A 126 6.27 -9.77 0.89
CA TYR A 126 6.27 -11.09 0.29
C TYR A 126 7.31 -11.93 1.04
N SER A 127 6.88 -12.74 2.02
CA SER A 127 7.81 -13.61 2.76
C SER A 127 8.03 -14.93 2.04
N GLN A 128 9.30 -15.35 1.91
CA GLN A 128 9.67 -16.74 1.56
C GLN A 128 9.42 -17.69 2.73
#